data_AF-A0A7L3MJM6-F1
#
_entry.id   AF-A0A7L3MJM6-F1
#
_cell.length_a   1.000
_cell.length_b   1.000
_cell.length_c   1.000
_cell.angle_alpha   90.00
_cell.angle_beta   90.00
_cell.angle_gamma   90.00
#
_symmetry.space_group_name_H-M   'P 1'
#
loop_
_entity.id
_entity.type
_entity.pdbx_description
1 polymer ?
#
loop_
_entity_poly.entity_id
_entity_poly.type
_entity_poly.pdbx_seq_one_letter_code
_entity_poly.pdbx_strand_id
1 'polypeptide(L)'
;ENGPRLLVVAEQTKIFSHRGGNVTLPCKFYHEHTSTAGSGTHKIRVKWTKLTYDYLKEMDVFVAMGHHRKSYGSYQGRVSLRESSENDASLIITNIMLEDYGRYKCEVIEGLEDDTAVVTLNLEGVVFPYSPRLGRYNLNFHEAQRACAEQDSVMASFDQLYDAWRSGLDWCNAGWLSDGSVQYPITKPREPCGGRNTVPGVRNYGFWDKDKSRYDVFCFTSNFNG
;
A
#
# COMPACT_ATOMS: atom_id res chain seq x y z
N GLU A 1 26.57 18.72 19.24
CA GLU A 1 25.15 18.88 18.86
C GLU A 1 24.46 17.59 19.25
N ASN A 2 23.45 17.66 20.12
CA ASN A 2 22.77 16.46 20.62
C ASN A 2 21.75 16.01 19.57
N GLY A 3 21.88 14.77 19.10
CA GLY A 3 20.93 14.15 18.17
C GLY A 3 19.52 13.96 18.76
N PRO A 4 18.55 13.53 17.94
CA PRO A 4 17.19 13.25 18.40
C PRO A 4 17.22 12.15 19.48
N ARG A 5 16.47 12.31 20.58
CA ARG A 5 16.48 11.31 21.67
C ARG A 5 15.49 10.17 21.43
N LEU A 6 14.62 10.29 20.43
CA LEU A 6 13.60 9.31 20.07
C LEU A 6 13.95 8.64 18.74
N LEU A 7 13.97 7.31 18.72
CA LEU A 7 14.22 6.48 17.54
C LEU A 7 13.04 5.53 17.31
N VAL A 8 12.45 5.53 16.11
CA VAL A 8 11.33 4.67 15.71
C VAL A 8 11.79 3.65 14.67
N VAL A 9 11.55 2.37 14.93
CA VAL A 9 12.03 1.25 14.12
C VAL A 9 10.88 0.32 13.76
N ALA A 10 10.81 -0.02 12.47
CA ALA A 10 10.03 -1.14 11.98
C ALA A 10 10.94 -2.35 11.74
N GLU A 11 10.87 -3.36 12.60
CA GLU A 11 11.68 -4.59 12.49
C GLU A 11 11.48 -5.33 11.15
N GLN A 12 10.28 -5.22 10.58
CA GLN A 12 9.95 -5.69 9.24
C GLN A 12 9.29 -4.57 8.44
N THR A 13 9.87 -4.24 7.31
CA THR A 13 9.40 -3.15 6.44
C THR A 13 8.39 -3.59 5.38
N LYS A 14 8.25 -4.91 5.17
CA LYS A 14 7.28 -5.53 4.27
C LYS A 14 6.55 -6.65 4.99
N ILE A 15 5.23 -6.54 5.09
CA ILE A 15 4.36 -7.54 5.69
C ILE A 15 3.42 -8.07 4.63
N PHE A 16 3.15 -9.37 4.64
CA PHE A 16 2.20 -10.02 3.74
C PHE A 16 0.97 -10.49 4.53
N SER A 17 -0.19 -10.34 3.92
CA SER A 17 -1.47 -10.85 4.44
C SER A 17 -2.39 -11.24 3.27
N HIS A 18 -3.62 -11.62 3.57
CA HIS A 18 -4.66 -11.92 2.59
C HIS A 18 -5.98 -11.28 3.04
N ARG A 19 -6.92 -11.13 2.11
CA ARG A 19 -8.25 -10.57 2.41
C ARG A 19 -8.96 -11.38 3.50
N GLY A 20 -9.54 -10.70 4.47
CA GLY A 20 -10.17 -11.30 5.65
C GLY A 20 -9.19 -11.66 6.78
N GLY A 21 -7.89 -11.68 6.51
CA GLY A 21 -6.85 -11.95 7.50
C GLY A 21 -6.67 -10.83 8.52
N ASN A 22 -5.81 -11.09 9.51
CA ASN A 22 -5.36 -10.10 10.49
C ASN A 22 -3.86 -9.88 10.33
N VAL A 23 -3.37 -8.67 10.59
CA VAL A 23 -1.96 -8.34 10.47
C VAL A 23 -1.51 -7.40 11.59
N THR A 24 -0.24 -7.46 11.95
CA THR A 24 0.41 -6.48 12.81
C THR A 24 1.48 -5.74 11.99
N LEU A 25 1.34 -4.43 11.87
CA LEU A 25 2.36 -3.55 11.30
C LEU A 25 3.35 -3.18 12.42
N PRO A 26 4.61 -3.65 12.38
CA PRO A 26 5.55 -3.46 13.47
C PRO A 26 5.98 -2.00 13.57
N CYS A 27 5.96 -1.47 14.79
CA CYS A 27 6.55 -0.18 15.11
C CYS A 27 6.96 -0.19 16.58
N LYS A 28 8.26 -0.08 16.84
CA LYS A 28 8.83 0.06 18.18
C LYS A 28 9.60 1.36 18.26
N PHE A 29 9.68 1.94 19.45
CA PHE A 29 10.47 3.14 19.65
C PHE A 29 11.40 3.03 20.86
N TYR A 30 12.51 3.75 20.83
CA TYR A 30 13.57 3.70 21.84
C TYR A 30 14.08 5.09 22.17
N HIS A 31 14.57 5.27 23.39
CA HIS A 31 15.24 6.49 23.84
C HIS A 31 16.75 6.30 23.79
N GLU A 32 17.48 7.09 23.01
CA GLU A 32 18.94 6.91 22.85
C GLU A 32 19.73 7.36 24.10
N HIS A 33 19.20 8.26 24.94
CA HIS A 33 19.92 8.73 26.13
C HIS A 33 18.99 9.05 27.31
N THR A 34 19.22 8.39 28.45
CA THR A 34 18.64 8.72 29.77
C THR A 34 19.18 10.08 30.26
N SER A 35 18.65 11.18 29.73
CA SER A 35 18.96 12.53 30.24
C SER A 35 18.11 12.80 31.48
N THR A 36 18.72 12.76 32.66
CA THR A 36 18.14 13.11 33.97
C THR A 36 17.84 14.61 34.14
N ALA A 37 17.35 15.29 33.11
CA ALA A 37 17.04 16.71 33.15
C ALA A 37 15.75 17.01 32.39
N GLY A 38 14.66 17.15 33.14
CA GLY A 38 13.38 17.67 32.64
C GLY A 38 12.37 16.60 32.23
N SER A 39 12.06 15.64 33.11
CA SER A 39 10.84 14.83 32.98
C SER A 39 9.61 15.70 33.27
N GLY A 40 9.32 16.62 32.35
CA GLY A 40 7.94 17.00 32.10
C GLY A 40 7.24 15.75 31.59
N THR A 41 6.07 15.47 32.15
CA THR A 41 5.21 14.31 31.88
C THR A 41 4.66 14.32 30.44
N HIS A 42 5.54 14.31 29.43
CA HIS A 42 5.13 14.35 28.04
C HIS A 42 4.52 13.00 27.67
N LYS A 43 3.23 13.02 27.34
CA LYS A 43 2.51 11.82 26.92
C LYS A 43 2.92 11.48 25.49
N ILE A 44 3.33 10.24 25.28
CA ILE A 44 3.63 9.72 23.96
C ILE A 44 2.35 9.72 23.10
N ARG A 45 2.46 10.28 21.90
CA ARG A 45 1.43 10.23 20.87
C ARG A 45 1.91 9.33 19.74
N VAL A 46 1.12 8.31 19.44
CA VAL A 46 1.34 7.42 18.29
C VAL A 46 0.32 7.78 17.22
N LYS A 47 0.79 8.03 16.00
CA LYS A 47 -0.04 8.30 14.83
C LYS A 47 0.33 7.32 13.72
N TRP A 48 -0.68 6.63 13.21
CA TRP A 48 -0.58 5.83 12.01
C TRP A 48 -1.34 6.50 10.88
N THR A 49 -0.65 6.68 9.75
CA THR A 49 -1.25 7.17 8.50
C THR A 49 -1.00 6.19 7.36
N LYS A 50 -1.93 6.12 6.42
CA LYS A 50 -1.73 5.45 5.14
C LYS A 50 -1.26 6.47 4.12
N LEU A 51 -0.16 6.17 3.44
CA LEU A 51 0.40 7.03 2.40
C LEU A 51 -0.32 6.78 1.08
N THR A 52 -0.67 7.85 0.36
CA THR A 52 -1.12 7.74 -1.02
C THR A 52 0.01 7.25 -1.93
N TYR A 53 -0.33 6.75 -3.12
CA TYR A 53 0.65 6.20 -4.04
C TYR A 53 1.76 7.20 -4.40
N ASP A 54 1.40 8.48 -4.56
CA ASP A 54 2.30 9.60 -4.84
C ASP A 54 3.05 10.13 -3.60
N TYR A 55 2.78 9.58 -2.41
CA TYR A 55 3.31 10.03 -1.11
C TYR A 55 2.98 11.48 -0.73
N LEU A 56 2.11 12.15 -1.48
CA LEU A 56 1.81 13.56 -1.25
C LEU A 56 0.71 13.75 -0.20
N LYS A 57 -0.08 12.72 0.08
CA LYS A 57 -1.19 12.78 1.01
C LYS A 57 -1.10 11.63 2.02
N GLU A 58 -1.43 11.97 3.25
CA GLU A 58 -1.53 11.02 4.35
C GLU A 58 -2.98 10.94 4.80
N MET A 59 -3.52 9.72 4.79
CA MET A 59 -4.85 9.44 5.31
C MET A 59 -4.70 8.94 6.74
N ASP A 60 -5.34 9.61 7.70
CA ASP A 60 -5.33 9.16 9.09
C ASP A 60 -5.94 7.75 9.19
N VAL A 61 -5.25 6.85 9.90
CA VAL A 61 -5.69 5.47 10.17
C VAL A 61 -6.03 5.35 11.65
N PHE A 62 -5.08 5.70 12.51
CA PHE A 62 -5.21 5.57 13.95
C PHE A 62 -4.37 6.60 14.69
N VAL A 63 -4.92 7.13 15.80
CA VAL A 63 -4.23 8.05 16.70
C VAL A 63 -4.42 7.59 18.13
N ALA A 64 -3.33 7.60 18.89
CA ALA A 64 -3.24 7.18 20.27
C ALA A 64 -2.49 8.22 21.10
N MET A 65 -3.04 8.64 22.24
CA MET A 65 -2.34 9.49 23.22
C MET A 65 -2.85 9.17 24.64
N GLY A 66 -2.01 8.55 25.47
CA GLY A 66 -2.45 7.99 26.76
C GLY A 66 -3.62 7.02 26.56
N HIS A 67 -4.74 7.22 27.26
CA HIS A 67 -5.95 6.40 27.10
C HIS A 67 -6.84 6.80 25.91
N HIS A 68 -6.54 7.92 25.24
CA HIS A 68 -7.37 8.39 24.15
C HIS A 68 -6.95 7.69 22.86
N ARG A 69 -7.89 6.97 22.25
CA ARG A 69 -7.70 6.24 20.99
C ARG A 69 -8.75 6.68 19.99
N LYS A 70 -8.35 6.88 18.73
CA LYS A 70 -9.26 7.24 17.64
C LYS A 70 -8.84 6.56 16.35
N SER A 71 -9.78 5.87 15.72
CA SER A 71 -9.67 5.30 14.38
C SER A 71 -10.49 6.11 13.37
N TYR A 72 -10.09 6.03 12.10
CA TYR A 72 -10.61 6.91 11.04
C TYR A 72 -11.04 6.11 9.81
N GLY A 73 -12.01 6.64 9.07
CA GLY A 73 -12.48 6.05 7.81
C GLY A 73 -12.90 4.58 7.94
N SER A 74 -12.53 3.77 6.95
CA SER A 74 -12.83 2.33 6.91
C SER A 74 -12.10 1.50 7.98
N TYR A 75 -11.16 2.09 8.73
CA TYR A 75 -10.42 1.40 9.79
C TYR A 75 -11.16 1.38 11.13
N GLN A 76 -12.28 2.12 11.25
CA GLN A 76 -13.06 2.17 12.48
C GLN A 76 -13.54 0.78 12.91
N GLY A 77 -13.24 0.42 14.16
CA GLY A 77 -13.54 -0.90 14.73
C GLY A 77 -12.62 -2.04 14.28
N ARG A 78 -11.65 -1.79 13.39
CA ARG A 78 -10.74 -2.81 12.85
C ARG A 78 -9.28 -2.65 13.27
N VAL A 79 -8.94 -1.54 13.92
CA VAL A 79 -7.55 -1.23 14.29
C VAL A 79 -7.37 -0.97 15.78
N SER A 80 -6.26 -1.45 16.31
CA SER A 80 -5.85 -1.25 17.71
C SER A 80 -4.32 -1.31 17.83
N LEU A 81 -3.77 -0.79 18.92
CA LEU A 81 -2.36 -1.05 19.22
C LEU A 81 -2.19 -2.44 19.82
N ARG A 82 -1.02 -3.06 19.60
CA ARG A 82 -0.69 -4.38 20.14
C ARG A 82 -0.42 -4.36 21.66
N GLU A 83 0.08 -3.24 22.19
CA GLU A 83 0.33 -3.02 23.62
C GLU A 83 1.17 -4.12 24.31
N SER A 84 2.12 -4.74 23.60
CA SER A 84 2.97 -5.81 24.21
C SER A 84 3.99 -5.26 25.21
N SER A 85 4.38 -3.99 25.09
CA SER A 85 5.27 -3.26 25.99
C SER A 85 5.00 -1.75 25.89
N GLU A 86 5.55 -0.96 26.81
CA GLU A 86 5.42 0.51 26.78
C GLU A 86 6.00 1.14 25.51
N ASN A 87 6.96 0.46 24.87
CA ASN A 87 7.66 0.90 23.66
C ASN A 87 7.07 0.30 22.37
N ASP A 88 5.96 -0.43 22.46
CA ASP A 88 5.31 -1.09 21.33
C ASP A 88 4.17 -0.23 20.77
N ALA A 89 4.46 0.45 19.65
CA ALA A 89 3.52 1.25 18.88
C ALA A 89 2.93 0.48 17.69
N SER A 90 3.09 -0.85 17.64
CA SER A 90 2.65 -1.67 16.51
C SER A 90 1.12 -1.64 16.34
N LEU A 91 0.67 -1.48 15.09
CA LEU A 91 -0.75 -1.42 14.75
C LEU A 91 -1.25 -2.80 14.34
N ILE A 92 -2.28 -3.29 15.01
CA ILE A 92 -3.06 -4.44 14.57
C ILE A 92 -4.15 -3.94 13.62
N ILE A 93 -4.31 -4.58 12.47
CA ILE A 93 -5.44 -4.41 11.57
C ILE A 93 -6.12 -5.76 11.42
N THR A 94 -7.41 -5.82 11.73
CA THR A 94 -8.25 -7.01 11.60
C THR A 94 -9.14 -6.94 10.37
N ASN A 95 -9.52 -8.10 9.84
CA ASN A 95 -10.40 -8.22 8.67
C ASN A 95 -9.91 -7.34 7.52
N ILE A 96 -8.72 -7.70 7.00
CA ILE A 96 -8.04 -6.97 5.94
C ILE A 96 -8.90 -6.89 4.68
N MET A 97 -9.05 -5.67 4.16
CA MET A 97 -9.75 -5.38 2.90
C MET A 97 -8.73 -5.18 1.76
N LEU A 98 -9.16 -5.26 0.50
CA LEU A 98 -8.27 -5.03 -0.65
C LEU A 98 -7.68 -3.62 -0.65
N GLU A 99 -8.49 -2.66 -0.19
CA GLU A 99 -8.12 -1.25 -0.07
C GLU A 99 -7.15 -1.01 1.10
N ASP A 100 -6.91 -1.97 1.99
CA ASP A 100 -5.92 -1.84 3.05
C ASP A 100 -4.48 -2.04 2.51
N TYR A 101 -4.29 -2.58 1.30
CA TYR A 101 -2.97 -2.66 0.66
C TYR A 101 -2.30 -1.28 0.57
N GLY A 102 -1.00 -1.22 0.89
CA GLY A 102 -0.19 -0.02 0.68
C GLY A 102 0.83 0.26 1.79
N ARG A 103 1.34 1.49 1.79
CA ARG A 103 2.36 1.95 2.74
C ARG A 103 1.72 2.68 3.91
N TYR A 104 2.22 2.38 5.10
CA TYR A 104 1.75 2.93 6.36
C TYR A 104 2.94 3.58 7.08
N LYS A 105 2.75 4.80 7.56
CA LYS A 105 3.72 5.53 8.36
C LYS A 105 3.31 5.46 9.84
N CYS A 106 4.21 4.96 10.67
CA CYS A 106 4.15 5.09 12.11
C CYS A 106 4.94 6.34 12.50
N GLU A 107 4.30 7.26 13.20
CA GLU A 107 4.89 8.48 13.73
C GLU A 107 4.71 8.47 15.25
N VAL A 108 5.81 8.53 15.99
CA VAL A 108 5.82 8.60 17.45
C VAL A 108 6.31 9.98 17.84
N ILE A 109 5.54 10.67 18.67
CA ILE A 109 5.79 12.05 19.08
C ILE A 109 5.82 12.13 20.60
N GLU A 110 6.88 12.71 21.15
CA GLU A 110 7.04 13.00 22.57
C GLU A 110 7.49 14.45 22.77
N GLY A 111 6.57 15.30 23.23
CA GLY A 111 6.84 16.73 23.39
C GLY A 111 7.09 17.42 22.04
N LEU A 112 8.36 17.78 21.79
CA LEU A 112 8.82 18.40 20.54
C LEU A 112 9.66 17.44 19.68
N GLU A 113 9.90 16.22 20.17
CA GLU A 113 10.66 15.21 19.46
C GLU A 113 9.71 14.25 18.73
N ASP A 114 10.03 13.93 17.50
CA ASP A 114 9.31 12.96 16.68
C ASP A 114 10.27 12.16 15.81
N ASP A 115 9.91 10.90 15.56
CA ASP A 115 10.55 10.07 14.55
C ASP A 115 9.52 9.13 13.91
N THR A 116 9.87 8.56 12.76
CA THR A 116 8.94 7.80 11.93
C THR A 116 9.54 6.52 11.36
N ALA A 117 8.69 5.51 11.18
CA ALA A 117 9.01 4.32 10.39
C ALA A 117 7.90 4.02 9.39
N VAL A 118 8.27 3.45 8.24
CA VAL A 118 7.32 3.08 7.19
C VAL A 118 7.28 1.56 7.02
N VAL A 119 6.05 1.02 7.00
CA VAL A 119 5.76 -0.40 6.77
C VAL A 119 4.90 -0.53 5.52
N THR A 120 5.23 -1.46 4.63
CA THR A 120 4.42 -1.80 3.46
C THR A 120 3.59 -3.06 3.75
N LEU A 121 2.27 -2.95 3.66
CA LEU A 121 1.36 -4.09 3.69
C LEU A 121 1.08 -4.55 2.26
N ASN A 122 1.55 -5.75 1.93
CA ASN A 122 1.26 -6.46 0.70
C ASN A 122 0.15 -7.50 0.92
N LEU A 123 -0.64 -7.73 -0.13
CA LEU A 123 -1.64 -8.79 -0.14
C LEU A 123 -1.20 -9.90 -1.08
N GLU A 124 -1.32 -11.14 -0.63
CA GLU A 124 -1.17 -12.32 -1.47
C GLU A 124 -2.38 -12.45 -2.38
N GLY A 125 -2.15 -12.67 -3.67
CA GLY A 125 -3.21 -12.65 -4.66
C GLY A 125 -2.73 -12.82 -6.08
N VAL A 126 -3.63 -12.56 -7.02
CA VAL A 126 -3.39 -12.72 -8.46
C VAL A 126 -3.71 -11.44 -9.21
N VAL A 127 -2.90 -11.14 -10.22
CA VAL A 127 -3.17 -10.08 -11.20
C VAL A 127 -3.76 -10.73 -12.45
N PHE A 128 -4.85 -10.16 -12.96
CA PHE A 128 -5.48 -10.59 -14.20
C PHE A 128 -5.84 -9.39 -15.08
N PRO A 129 -5.70 -9.51 -16.41
CA PRO A 129 -6.16 -8.49 -17.35
C PRO A 129 -7.69 -8.53 -17.48
N TYR A 130 -8.32 -7.36 -17.66
CA TYR A 130 -9.76 -7.23 -17.89
C TYR A 130 -10.07 -6.23 -19.01
N SER A 131 -11.00 -6.61 -19.87
CA SER A 131 -11.61 -5.77 -20.91
C SER A 131 -13.13 -5.99 -20.93
N PRO A 132 -13.94 -4.95 -21.17
CA PRO A 132 -15.39 -5.11 -21.25
C PRO A 132 -15.80 -5.85 -22.53
N ARG A 133 -17.03 -6.40 -22.55
CA ARG A 133 -17.59 -7.11 -23.71
C ARG A 133 -17.65 -6.28 -25.00
N LEU A 134 -17.70 -4.95 -24.86
CA LEU A 134 -17.72 -3.99 -25.97
C LEU A 134 -16.41 -3.95 -26.77
N GLY A 135 -15.33 -4.56 -26.26
CA GLY A 135 -14.03 -4.64 -26.93
C GLY A 135 -12.87 -4.12 -26.07
N ARG A 136 -11.66 -4.26 -26.60
CA ARG A 136 -10.41 -3.78 -25.99
C ARG A 136 -10.32 -2.26 -26.05
N TYR A 137 -9.56 -1.69 -25.13
CA TYR A 137 -9.25 -0.26 -25.09
C TYR A 137 -10.48 0.63 -25.03
N ASN A 138 -11.44 0.23 -24.21
CA ASN A 138 -12.73 0.90 -24.08
C ASN A 138 -13.04 1.36 -22.66
N LEU A 139 -12.05 1.39 -21.75
CA LEU A 139 -12.21 1.91 -20.39
C LEU A 139 -11.33 3.14 -20.19
N ASN A 140 -11.92 4.26 -19.78
CA ASN A 140 -11.14 5.33 -19.14
C ASN A 140 -10.71 4.90 -17.71
N PHE A 141 -9.90 5.72 -17.03
CA PHE A 141 -9.36 5.34 -15.72
C PHE A 141 -10.46 5.05 -14.68
N HIS A 142 -11.50 5.87 -14.65
CA HIS A 142 -12.60 5.74 -13.69
C HIS A 142 -13.52 4.55 -14.00
N GLU A 143 -13.73 4.24 -15.28
CA GLU A 143 -14.42 3.03 -15.75
C GLU A 143 -13.59 1.79 -15.43
N ALA A 144 -12.27 1.83 -15.61
CA ALA A 144 -11.35 0.75 -15.27
C ALA A 144 -11.36 0.44 -13.77
N GLN A 145 -11.35 1.47 -12.92
CA GLN A 145 -11.46 1.30 -11.48
C GLN A 145 -12.77 0.61 -11.08
N ARG A 146 -13.90 1.06 -11.65
CA ARG A 146 -15.21 0.44 -11.40
C ARG A 146 -15.28 -0.98 -11.93
N ALA A 147 -14.72 -1.23 -13.11
CA ALA A 147 -14.68 -2.55 -13.72
C ALA A 147 -13.96 -3.57 -12.82
N CYS A 148 -12.81 -3.23 -12.24
CA CYS A 148 -12.16 -4.11 -11.26
C CYS A 148 -13.04 -4.34 -10.02
N ALA A 149 -13.65 -3.28 -9.48
CA ALA A 149 -14.53 -3.40 -8.31
C ALA A 149 -15.73 -4.34 -8.57
N GLU A 150 -16.33 -4.28 -9.76
CA GLU A 150 -17.41 -5.19 -10.19
C GLU A 150 -16.96 -6.66 -10.30
N GLN A 151 -15.65 -6.91 -10.44
CA GLN A 151 -15.06 -8.25 -10.41
C GLN A 151 -14.52 -8.64 -9.03
N ASP A 152 -14.97 -7.96 -7.95
CA ASP A 152 -14.51 -8.16 -6.57
C ASP A 152 -12.97 -8.06 -6.44
N SER A 153 -12.43 -7.04 -7.09
CA SER A 153 -11.00 -6.80 -7.23
C SER A 153 -10.69 -5.29 -7.21
N VAL A 154 -9.42 -4.93 -7.10
CA VAL A 154 -8.95 -3.53 -7.19
C VAL A 154 -8.02 -3.39 -8.38
N MET A 155 -7.77 -2.17 -8.85
CA MET A 155 -6.73 -1.98 -9.88
C MET A 155 -5.36 -2.39 -9.33
N ALA A 156 -4.61 -3.17 -10.11
CA ALA A 156 -3.27 -3.61 -9.71
C ALA A 156 -2.32 -2.42 -9.58
N SER A 157 -1.41 -2.46 -8.60
CA SER A 157 -0.24 -1.59 -8.56
C SER A 157 0.82 -2.04 -9.57
N PHE A 158 1.79 -1.16 -9.85
CA PHE A 158 2.96 -1.54 -10.64
C PHE A 158 3.70 -2.73 -10.02
N ASP A 159 3.91 -2.71 -8.69
CA ASP A 159 4.62 -3.79 -7.99
C ASP A 159 3.88 -5.13 -8.17
N GLN A 160 2.56 -5.14 -8.06
CA GLN A 160 1.74 -6.34 -8.29
C GLN A 160 1.84 -6.81 -9.75
N LEU A 161 1.75 -5.91 -10.74
CA LEU A 161 1.91 -6.28 -12.15
C LEU A 161 3.32 -6.83 -12.43
N TYR A 162 4.34 -6.21 -11.86
CA TYR A 162 5.73 -6.61 -12.00
C TYR A 162 5.97 -8.00 -11.42
N ASP A 163 5.42 -8.29 -10.24
CA ASP A 163 5.49 -9.61 -9.62
C ASP A 163 4.75 -10.68 -10.42
N ALA A 164 3.58 -10.34 -10.98
CA ALA A 164 2.85 -11.22 -11.88
C ALA A 164 3.65 -11.50 -13.17
N TRP A 165 4.29 -10.50 -13.76
CA TRP A 165 5.18 -10.66 -14.91
C TRP A 165 6.39 -11.55 -14.59
N ARG A 166 7.04 -11.33 -13.45
CA ARG A 166 8.13 -12.20 -12.97
C ARG A 166 7.67 -13.65 -12.78
N SER A 167 6.39 -13.83 -12.48
CA SER A 167 5.73 -15.13 -12.34
C SER A 167 5.19 -15.70 -13.67
N GLY A 168 5.43 -15.02 -14.80
CA GLY A 168 5.11 -15.51 -16.15
C GLY A 168 3.91 -14.86 -16.83
N LEU A 169 3.29 -13.81 -16.25
CA LEU A 169 2.21 -13.08 -16.92
C LEU A 169 2.71 -12.42 -18.21
N ASP A 170 2.11 -12.82 -19.34
CA ASP A 170 2.38 -12.29 -20.67
C ASP A 170 1.08 -11.79 -21.29
N TRP A 171 0.94 -10.46 -21.42
CA TRP A 171 -0.24 -9.81 -21.94
C TRP A 171 0.13 -8.61 -22.81
N CYS A 172 -0.33 -8.60 -24.06
CA CYS A 172 0.06 -7.62 -25.07
C CYS A 172 -0.86 -6.41 -25.17
N ASN A 173 -1.91 -6.34 -24.36
CA ASN A 173 -2.75 -5.16 -24.33
C ASN A 173 -2.32 -4.22 -23.20
N ALA A 174 -2.19 -2.94 -23.53
CA ALA A 174 -1.95 -1.88 -22.57
C ALA A 174 -3.17 -1.71 -21.63
N GLY A 175 -2.91 -1.71 -20.32
CA GLY A 175 -3.95 -1.59 -19.30
C GLY A 175 -3.60 -0.58 -18.22
N TRP A 176 -4.63 0.06 -17.68
CA TRP A 176 -4.50 0.96 -16.54
C TRP A 176 -4.00 0.24 -15.28
N LEU A 177 -3.21 0.94 -14.47
CA LEU A 177 -2.78 0.59 -13.12
C LEU A 177 -3.29 1.61 -12.10
N SER A 178 -3.26 1.26 -10.81
CA SER A 178 -3.85 2.07 -9.72
C SER A 178 -3.24 3.47 -9.58
N ASP A 179 -2.02 3.69 -10.08
CA ASP A 179 -1.37 5.00 -10.11
C ASP A 179 -1.78 5.89 -11.29
N GLY A 180 -2.54 5.34 -12.24
CA GLY A 180 -2.91 6.02 -13.47
C GLY A 180 -1.87 5.91 -14.58
N SER A 181 -0.82 5.10 -14.39
CA SER A 181 0.01 4.68 -15.50
C SER A 181 -0.69 3.62 -16.34
N VAL A 182 -0.26 3.49 -17.59
CA VAL A 182 -0.72 2.47 -18.52
C VAL A 182 0.47 1.61 -18.92
N GLN A 183 0.38 0.30 -18.72
CA GLN A 183 1.50 -0.61 -18.92
C GLN A 183 1.04 -1.96 -19.48
N TYR A 184 1.96 -2.79 -19.96
CA TYR A 184 1.68 -4.19 -20.30
C TYR A 184 2.91 -5.10 -20.15
N PRO A 185 2.76 -6.31 -19.58
CA PRO A 185 3.86 -7.23 -19.34
C PRO A 185 4.12 -8.18 -20.52
N ILE A 186 5.36 -8.28 -21.00
CA ILE A 186 5.76 -9.25 -22.03
C ILE A 186 6.90 -10.12 -21.52
N THR A 187 6.70 -11.43 -21.55
CA THR A 187 7.74 -12.44 -21.29
C THR A 187 8.37 -12.94 -22.60
N LYS A 188 7.60 -12.96 -23.70
CA LYS A 188 8.00 -13.43 -25.02
C LYS A 188 7.90 -12.31 -26.07
N PRO A 189 9.03 -11.66 -26.42
CA PRO A 189 9.09 -10.60 -27.43
C PRO A 189 8.50 -11.04 -28.78
N ARG A 190 7.68 -10.19 -29.39
CA ARG A 190 6.99 -10.47 -30.67
C ARG A 190 6.57 -9.18 -31.37
N GLU A 191 6.47 -9.23 -32.70
CA GLU A 191 6.17 -8.04 -33.53
C GLU A 191 4.98 -7.20 -33.04
N PRO A 192 3.78 -7.77 -32.81
CA PRO A 192 2.63 -6.97 -32.41
C PRO A 192 2.75 -6.36 -31.00
N CYS A 193 3.79 -6.70 -30.24
CA CYS A 193 3.94 -6.38 -28.81
C CYS A 193 5.29 -5.70 -28.53
N GLY A 194 5.63 -4.72 -29.37
CA GLY A 194 6.85 -3.92 -29.25
C GLY A 194 8.03 -4.39 -30.09
N GLY A 195 7.89 -5.45 -30.90
CA GLY A 195 8.94 -5.93 -31.81
C GLY A 195 9.66 -7.19 -31.31
N ARG A 196 10.09 -8.06 -32.25
CA ARG A 196 10.78 -9.33 -31.92
C ARG A 196 12.16 -9.15 -31.30
N ASN A 197 12.83 -8.03 -31.57
CA ASN A 197 14.19 -7.75 -31.10
C ASN A 197 14.23 -6.99 -29.76
N THR A 198 13.14 -7.03 -28.99
CA THR A 198 13.06 -6.37 -27.69
C THR A 198 13.31 -7.36 -26.54
N VAL A 199 13.68 -6.86 -25.36
CA VAL A 199 13.91 -7.69 -24.16
C VAL A 199 12.62 -7.89 -23.36
N PRO A 200 12.36 -9.05 -22.73
CA PRO A 200 11.23 -9.22 -21.82
C PRO A 200 11.14 -8.11 -20.77
N GLY A 201 9.93 -7.70 -20.40
CA GLY A 201 9.71 -6.66 -19.40
C GLY A 201 8.29 -6.14 -19.34
N VAL A 202 8.01 -5.35 -18.29
CA VAL A 202 6.81 -4.53 -18.21
C VAL A 202 7.05 -3.25 -19.01
N ARG A 203 6.25 -3.05 -20.06
CA ARG A 203 6.35 -1.91 -20.97
C ARG A 203 5.52 -0.76 -20.44
N ASN A 204 6.15 0.39 -20.28
CA ASN A 204 5.51 1.59 -19.76
C ASN A 204 5.05 2.50 -20.90
N TYR A 205 3.75 2.75 -21.01
CA TYR A 205 3.18 3.75 -21.93
C TYR A 205 3.08 5.15 -21.31
N GLY A 206 3.36 5.29 -20.02
CA GLY A 206 3.34 6.54 -19.28
C GLY A 206 2.01 6.81 -18.58
N PHE A 207 1.88 8.05 -18.12
CA PHE A 207 0.66 8.58 -17.51
C PHE A 207 -0.19 9.25 -18.60
N TRP A 208 -1.48 8.93 -18.61
CA TRP A 208 -2.42 9.41 -19.61
C TRP A 208 -3.59 10.17 -18.98
N ASP A 209 -4.31 10.93 -19.81
CA ASP A 209 -5.50 11.68 -19.37
C ASP A 209 -6.56 10.69 -18.88
N LYS A 210 -6.87 10.75 -17.58
CA LYS A 210 -7.75 9.81 -16.88
C LYS A 210 -9.19 9.82 -17.39
N ASP A 211 -9.62 10.93 -17.99
CA ASP A 211 -10.98 11.14 -18.47
C ASP A 211 -11.13 10.76 -19.94
N LYS A 212 -10.10 11.03 -20.76
CA LYS A 212 -10.16 10.90 -22.23
C LYS A 212 -9.53 9.63 -22.76
N SER A 213 -8.41 9.20 -22.20
CA SER A 213 -7.69 8.03 -22.72
C SER A 213 -8.45 6.75 -22.41
N ARG A 214 -8.39 5.77 -23.31
CA ARG A 214 -9.09 4.49 -23.15
C ARG A 214 -8.13 3.33 -23.37
N TYR A 215 -8.14 2.39 -22.42
CA TYR A 215 -7.28 1.21 -22.38
C TYR A 215 -8.04 0.01 -21.78
N ASP A 216 -7.35 -1.12 -21.63
CA ASP A 216 -7.81 -2.22 -20.78
C ASP A 216 -7.46 -1.90 -19.31
N VAL A 217 -7.57 -2.86 -18.40
CA VAL A 217 -7.12 -2.70 -17.02
C VAL A 217 -6.48 -3.98 -16.50
N PHE A 218 -5.49 -3.86 -15.62
CA PHE A 218 -5.04 -4.98 -14.80
C PHE A 218 -5.68 -4.88 -13.42
N CYS A 219 -6.41 -5.91 -13.05
CA CYS A 219 -7.04 -6.01 -11.74
C CYS A 219 -6.25 -6.98 -10.85
N PHE A 220 -6.29 -6.73 -9.56
CA PHE A 220 -5.70 -7.55 -8.51
C PHE A 220 -6.80 -7.98 -7.54
N THR A 221 -6.83 -9.27 -7.22
CA THR A 221 -7.65 -9.79 -6.13
C THR A 221 -6.80 -10.66 -5.20
N SER A 222 -7.15 -10.66 -3.92
CA SER A 222 -6.52 -11.50 -2.91
C SER A 222 -7.41 -12.71 -2.65
N ASN A 223 -6.85 -13.91 -2.72
CA ASN A 223 -7.61 -15.14 -2.53
C ASN A 223 -8.18 -15.17 -1.10
N PHE A 224 -9.49 -15.44 -0.99
CA PHE A 224 -10.07 -15.96 0.23
C PHE A 224 -9.61 -17.41 0.39
N ASN A 225 -8.92 -17.75 1.47
CA ASN A 225 -9.06 -19.11 1.98
C ASN A 225 -10.45 -19.14 2.61
N GLY A 226 -11.35 -19.89 1.98
CA GLY A 226 -12.73 -20.08 2.44
C GLY A 226 -12.80 -20.65 3.86
#